data_AF-A0A0B7BQN2-F1
#
_entry.id   AF-A0A0B7BQN2-F1
#
_cell.length_a   1.000
_cell.length_b   1.000
_cell.length_c   1.000
_cell.angle_alpha   90.00
_cell.angle_beta   90.00
_cell.angle_gamma   90.00
#
_symmetry.space_group_name_H-M   'P 1'
#
loop_
_entity.id
_entity.type
_entity.pdbx_description
1 polymer ?
#
loop_
_entity_poly.entity_id
_entity_poly.type
_entity_poly.pdbx_seq_one_letter_code
_entity_poly.pdbx_strand_id
1 'polypeptide(L)'
;MVQSFCNTLGGILRGTPGGDAETEWSYIRDAIYNSAKTTFGTRDRQNPDWFVANILELERVIVEKRTVLRNYKNNPSVRSFLALRFARSVAQRTARWCAGDYRQKLCRNIQLSFDTGNIGGVHEGIGKAFSPTIKKTAPLKTKTGEVLIDRKKQMERWVELYLELCSSQNVVTDIAFDAIKALPTLGTLDQMSLGAEISVAIGALAGVRAAGGDGIPLG
;
A
#
# COMPACT_ATOMS: atom_id res chain seq x y z
N MET A 1 -0.37 -4.88 -30.38
CA MET A 1 -1.34 -5.14 -29.28
C MET A 1 -2.63 -4.34 -29.47
N VAL A 2 -2.59 -3.00 -29.55
CA VAL A 2 -3.79 -2.17 -29.76
C VAL A 2 -4.53 -2.46 -31.07
N GLN A 3 -3.80 -2.66 -32.19
CA GLN A 3 -4.41 -3.01 -33.48
C GLN A 3 -5.14 -4.36 -33.47
N SER A 4 -4.63 -5.33 -32.70
CA SER A 4 -5.24 -6.66 -32.54
C SER A 4 -6.53 -6.59 -31.74
N PHE A 5 -6.61 -5.72 -30.74
CA PHE A 5 -7.84 -5.44 -30.00
C PHE A 5 -8.91 -4.80 -30.90
N CYS A 6 -8.55 -3.78 -31.69
CA CYS A 6 -9.52 -3.13 -32.59
C CYS A 6 -10.07 -4.10 -33.65
N ASN A 7 -9.22 -4.98 -34.19
CA ASN A 7 -9.62 -5.95 -35.20
C ASN A 7 -10.54 -7.05 -34.62
N THR A 8 -10.24 -7.56 -33.43
CA THR A 8 -11.08 -8.58 -32.75
C THR A 8 -12.44 -8.02 -32.35
N LEU A 9 -12.45 -6.83 -31.74
CA LEU A 9 -13.67 -6.14 -31.33
C LEU A 9 -14.53 -5.74 -32.54
N GLY A 10 -13.90 -5.24 -33.61
CA GLY A 10 -14.58 -4.89 -34.86
C GLY A 10 -15.15 -6.09 -35.63
N GLY A 11 -14.69 -7.32 -35.35
CA GLY A 11 -15.31 -8.55 -35.84
C GLY A 11 -16.54 -8.95 -35.02
N ILE A 12 -16.45 -8.88 -33.69
CA ILE A 12 -17.51 -9.32 -32.76
C ILE A 12 -18.73 -8.38 -32.81
N LEU A 13 -18.50 -7.07 -32.97
CA LEU A 13 -19.57 -6.08 -33.06
C LEU A 13 -20.31 -6.08 -34.41
N ARG A 14 -19.85 -6.82 -35.43
CA ARG A 14 -20.61 -6.99 -36.69
C ARG A 14 -21.72 -8.03 -36.57
N GLY A 15 -21.69 -8.86 -35.53
CA GLY A 15 -22.68 -9.90 -35.26
C GLY A 15 -23.64 -9.55 -34.11
N THR A 16 -23.82 -8.27 -33.80
CA THR A 16 -24.75 -7.85 -32.73
C THR A 16 -26.14 -8.43 -32.98
N PRO A 17 -26.68 -9.25 -32.05
CA PRO A 17 -28.03 -9.79 -32.21
C PRO A 17 -29.03 -8.64 -32.11
N GLY A 18 -29.98 -8.58 -33.04
CA GLY A 18 -31.10 -7.64 -32.95
C GLY A 18 -32.07 -8.09 -31.86
N GLY A 19 -32.30 -7.26 -30.84
CA GLY A 19 -33.06 -7.64 -29.65
C GLY A 19 -33.54 -6.45 -28.82
N ASP A 20 -34.02 -6.72 -27.60
CA ASP A 20 -34.34 -5.68 -26.62
C ASP A 20 -33.05 -4.91 -26.24
N ALA A 21 -33.19 -3.62 -25.94
CA ALA A 21 -32.06 -2.73 -25.67
C ALA A 21 -31.12 -3.28 -24.57
N GLU A 22 -31.66 -3.96 -23.55
CA GLU A 22 -30.85 -4.56 -22.49
C GLU A 22 -29.99 -5.73 -23.01
N THR A 23 -30.51 -6.52 -23.95
CA THR A 23 -29.79 -7.64 -24.57
C THR A 23 -28.68 -7.16 -25.51
N GLU A 24 -28.92 -6.07 -26.23
CA GLU A 24 -27.90 -5.45 -27.09
C GLU A 24 -26.79 -4.81 -26.24
N TRP A 25 -27.16 -4.07 -25.19
CA TRP A 25 -26.19 -3.43 -24.29
C TRP A 25 -25.35 -4.43 -23.49
N SER A 26 -25.94 -5.55 -23.07
CA SER A 26 -25.19 -6.63 -22.41
C SER A 26 -24.22 -7.30 -23.38
N TYR A 27 -24.65 -7.62 -24.61
CA TYR A 27 -23.78 -8.18 -25.63
C TYR A 27 -22.58 -7.29 -25.94
N ILE A 28 -22.80 -5.99 -26.14
CA ILE A 28 -21.72 -5.02 -26.42
C ILE A 28 -20.75 -4.95 -25.23
N ARG A 29 -21.27 -4.87 -24.00
CA ARG A 29 -20.46 -4.83 -22.78
C ARG A 29 -19.55 -6.05 -22.68
N ASP A 30 -20.11 -7.24 -22.89
CA ASP A 30 -19.40 -8.51 -22.77
C ASP A 30 -18.39 -8.67 -23.91
N ALA A 31 -18.73 -8.27 -25.13
CA ALA A 31 -17.82 -8.25 -26.27
C ALA A 31 -16.59 -7.38 -26.01
N ILE A 32 -16.78 -6.16 -25.49
CA ILE A 32 -15.70 -5.26 -25.12
C ILE A 32 -14.84 -5.86 -24.00
N TYR A 33 -15.48 -6.36 -22.93
CA TYR A 33 -14.80 -6.93 -21.78
C TYR A 33 -13.96 -8.15 -22.15
N ASN A 34 -14.55 -9.11 -22.88
CA ASN A 34 -13.87 -10.34 -23.29
C ASN A 34 -12.73 -10.06 -24.28
N SER A 35 -12.94 -9.17 -25.27
CA SER A 35 -11.87 -8.78 -26.21
C SER A 35 -10.69 -8.15 -25.48
N ALA A 36 -10.97 -7.28 -24.50
CA ALA A 36 -9.94 -6.63 -23.71
C ALA A 36 -9.21 -7.65 -22.84
N LYS A 37 -9.94 -8.55 -22.17
CA LYS A 37 -9.39 -9.63 -21.35
C LYS A 37 -8.51 -10.58 -22.16
N THR A 38 -8.91 -10.96 -23.37
CA THR A 38 -8.11 -11.85 -24.23
C THR A 38 -6.85 -11.16 -24.76
N THR A 39 -6.96 -9.88 -25.14
CA THR A 39 -5.83 -9.16 -25.77
C THR A 39 -4.80 -8.66 -24.77
N PHE A 40 -5.26 -8.15 -23.62
CA PHE A 40 -4.42 -7.51 -22.61
C PHE A 40 -4.22 -8.36 -21.35
N GLY A 41 -4.95 -9.47 -21.22
CA GLY A 41 -4.99 -10.28 -20.01
C GLY A 41 -5.73 -9.61 -18.87
N THR A 42 -5.88 -10.33 -17.76
CA THR A 42 -6.25 -9.78 -16.47
C THR A 42 -5.01 -9.66 -15.61
N ARG A 43 -4.71 -8.44 -15.12
CA ARG A 43 -3.70 -8.26 -14.10
C ARG A 43 -4.28 -8.69 -12.76
N ASP A 44 -3.85 -9.82 -12.24
CA ASP A 44 -4.14 -10.18 -10.86
C ASP A 44 -3.50 -9.16 -9.94
N ARG A 45 -4.31 -8.56 -9.06
CA ARG A 45 -3.77 -7.75 -7.97
C ARG A 45 -3.00 -8.70 -7.06
N GLN A 46 -1.67 -8.64 -7.15
CA GLN A 46 -0.80 -9.52 -6.38
C GLN A 46 -0.85 -9.27 -4.87
N ASN A 47 -1.43 -8.15 -4.44
CA ASN A 47 -1.76 -7.90 -3.06
C ASN A 47 -3.24 -7.46 -2.98
N PRO A 48 -4.15 -8.30 -2.46
CA PRO A 48 -5.50 -7.85 -2.19
C PRO A 48 -5.42 -6.73 -1.14
N ASP A 49 -5.93 -5.56 -1.48
CA ASP A 49 -6.15 -4.51 -0.49
C ASP A 49 -7.23 -4.97 0.50
N TRP A 50 -7.39 -4.24 1.61
CA TRP A 50 -8.38 -4.59 2.64
C TRP A 50 -9.80 -4.74 2.08
N PHE A 51 -10.11 -4.09 0.95
CA PHE A 51 -11.42 -4.17 0.31
C PHE A 51 -11.59 -5.49 -0.44
N VAL A 52 -10.61 -5.87 -1.27
CA VAL A 52 -10.62 -7.15 -2.01
C VAL A 52 -10.61 -8.34 -1.04
N ALA A 53 -9.80 -8.26 0.02
CA ALA A 53 -9.71 -9.32 1.03
C ALA A 53 -11.04 -9.55 1.78
N ASN A 54 -11.90 -8.54 1.84
CA ASN A 54 -13.19 -8.59 2.54
C ASN A 54 -14.39 -8.44 1.58
N ILE A 55 -14.20 -8.73 0.29
CA ILE A 55 -15.24 -8.46 -0.72
C ILE A 55 -16.53 -9.20 -0.44
N LEU A 56 -16.47 -10.45 0.06
CA LEU A 56 -17.65 -11.26 0.36
C LEU A 56 -18.54 -10.61 1.44
N GLU A 57 -17.93 -10.05 2.49
CA GLU A 57 -18.65 -9.35 3.56
C GLU A 57 -19.19 -7.99 3.10
N LEU A 58 -18.42 -7.29 2.26
CA LEU A 58 -18.75 -5.95 1.78
C LEU A 58 -19.81 -5.99 0.68
N GLU A 59 -19.78 -6.97 -0.20
CA GLU A 59 -20.70 -7.09 -1.34
C GLU A 59 -22.14 -7.17 -0.85
N ARG A 60 -22.41 -8.00 0.15
CA ARG A 60 -23.73 -8.12 0.77
C ARG A 60 -24.31 -6.78 1.22
N VAL A 61 -23.53 -6.01 1.99
CA VAL A 61 -23.99 -4.70 2.50
C VAL A 61 -24.01 -3.62 1.43
N ILE A 62 -23.19 -3.74 0.38
CA ILE A 62 -23.19 -2.83 -0.77
C ILE A 62 -24.45 -3.05 -1.62
N VAL A 63 -24.79 -4.29 -1.91
CA VAL A 63 -26.00 -4.67 -2.66
C VAL A 63 -27.22 -4.17 -1.91
N GLU A 64 -27.33 -4.45 -0.60
CA GLU A 64 -28.46 -3.99 0.21
C GLU A 64 -28.56 -2.46 0.28
N LYS A 65 -27.44 -1.75 0.40
CA LYS A 65 -27.45 -0.29 0.34
C LYS A 65 -27.96 0.21 -1.03
N ARG A 66 -27.60 -0.46 -2.12
CA ARG A 66 -28.03 -0.10 -3.48
C ARG A 66 -29.51 -0.38 -3.72
N THR A 67 -30.04 -1.51 -3.23
CA THR A 67 -31.47 -1.86 -3.35
C THR A 67 -32.32 -0.85 -2.58
N VAL A 68 -31.95 -0.54 -1.34
CA VAL A 68 -32.68 0.45 -0.51
C VAL A 68 -32.59 1.86 -1.11
N LEU A 69 -31.42 2.24 -1.66
CA LEU A 69 -31.28 3.53 -2.36
C LEU A 69 -32.19 3.62 -3.58
N ARG A 70 -32.31 2.54 -4.36
CA ARG A 70 -33.22 2.48 -5.52
C ARG A 70 -34.67 2.64 -5.07
N ASN A 71 -35.09 1.94 -4.03
CA ASN A 71 -36.45 2.08 -3.46
C ASN A 71 -36.74 3.50 -2.96
N TYR A 72 -35.79 4.15 -2.28
CA TYR A 72 -35.95 5.54 -1.85
C TYR A 72 -36.11 6.50 -3.04
N LYS A 73 -35.33 6.31 -4.12
CA LYS A 73 -35.44 7.15 -5.33
C LYS A 73 -36.78 6.96 -6.04
N ASN A 74 -37.29 5.74 -6.10
CA ASN A 74 -38.55 5.43 -6.76
C ASN A 74 -39.77 5.87 -5.94
N ASN A 75 -39.71 5.77 -4.61
CA ASN A 75 -40.78 6.18 -3.71
C ASN A 75 -40.24 6.86 -2.44
N PRO A 76 -39.97 8.18 -2.51
CA PRO A 76 -39.47 8.95 -1.38
C PRO A 76 -40.51 9.03 -0.25
N SER A 77 -40.16 8.52 0.92
CA SER A 77 -40.99 8.57 2.13
C SER A 77 -40.11 8.59 3.38
N VAL A 78 -40.70 8.94 4.53
CA VAL A 78 -39.99 8.88 5.82
C VAL A 78 -39.46 7.46 6.11
N ARG A 79 -40.26 6.42 5.80
CA ARG A 79 -39.86 5.03 5.97
C ARG A 79 -38.69 4.64 5.07
N SER A 80 -38.74 4.98 3.78
CA SER A 80 -37.67 4.66 2.84
C SER A 80 -36.38 5.45 3.14
N PHE A 81 -36.51 6.68 3.66
CA PHE A 81 -35.38 7.46 4.17
C PHE A 81 -34.72 6.81 5.38
N LEU A 82 -35.51 6.39 6.38
CA LEU A 82 -34.99 5.71 7.58
C LEU A 82 -34.29 4.39 7.24
N ALA A 83 -34.87 3.61 6.33
CA ALA A 83 -34.25 2.38 5.81
C ALA A 83 -32.90 2.68 5.14
N LEU A 84 -32.83 3.73 4.31
CA LEU A 84 -31.58 4.13 3.66
C LEU A 84 -30.52 4.59 4.67
N ARG A 85 -30.93 5.35 5.69
CA ARG A 85 -30.03 5.76 6.77
C ARG A 85 -29.47 4.56 7.53
N PHE A 86 -30.33 3.58 7.84
CA PHE A 86 -29.92 2.35 8.49
C PHE A 86 -28.94 1.53 7.63
N ALA A 87 -29.27 1.28 6.35
CA ALA A 87 -28.41 0.54 5.43
C ALA A 87 -27.04 1.21 5.24
N ARG A 88 -26.99 2.56 5.20
CA ARG A 88 -25.74 3.32 5.17
C ARG A 88 -24.91 3.11 6.44
N SER A 89 -25.54 3.16 7.61
CA SER A 89 -24.87 2.92 8.90
C SER A 89 -24.27 1.52 8.97
N VAL A 90 -25.02 0.49 8.55
CA VAL A 90 -24.54 -0.89 8.48
C VAL A 90 -23.34 -0.99 7.55
N ALA A 91 -23.46 -0.53 6.29
CA ALA A 91 -22.37 -0.59 5.33
C ALA A 91 -21.10 0.13 5.82
N GLN A 92 -21.25 1.29 6.49
CA GLN A 92 -20.13 2.03 7.06
C GLN A 92 -19.46 1.27 8.22
N ARG A 93 -20.25 0.67 9.12
CA ARG A 93 -19.72 -0.13 10.24
C ARG A 93 -18.98 -1.36 9.72
N THR A 94 -19.57 -2.10 8.79
CA THR A 94 -18.94 -3.28 8.18
C THR A 94 -17.63 -2.91 7.48
N ALA A 95 -17.61 -1.82 6.71
CA ALA A 95 -16.39 -1.35 6.05
C ALA A 95 -15.28 -0.97 7.04
N ARG A 96 -15.63 -0.25 8.13
CA ARG A 96 -14.67 0.09 9.18
C ARG A 96 -14.13 -1.15 9.89
N TRP A 97 -15.01 -2.10 10.20
CA TRP A 97 -14.61 -3.36 10.82
C TRP A 97 -13.68 -4.16 9.92
N CYS A 98 -14.03 -4.37 8.64
CA CYS A 98 -13.19 -5.08 7.66
C CYS A 98 -11.81 -4.44 7.52
N ALA A 99 -11.75 -3.11 7.42
CA ALA A 99 -10.50 -2.38 7.35
C ALA A 99 -9.67 -2.51 8.63
N GLY A 100 -10.31 -2.47 9.80
CA GLY A 100 -9.66 -2.63 11.11
C GLY A 100 -9.10 -4.04 11.30
N ASP A 101 -9.91 -5.07 11.05
CA ASP A 101 -9.52 -6.48 11.14
C ASP A 101 -8.36 -6.81 10.20
N TYR A 102 -8.44 -6.35 8.94
CA TYR A 102 -7.35 -6.52 7.98
C TYR A 102 -6.04 -5.88 8.47
N ARG A 103 -6.09 -4.63 8.96
CA ARG A 103 -4.90 -3.97 9.51
C ARG A 103 -4.33 -4.71 10.71
N GLN A 104 -5.19 -5.19 11.61
CA GLN A 104 -4.74 -5.93 12.79
C GLN A 104 -4.06 -7.25 12.40
N LYS A 105 -4.65 -8.01 11.46
CA LYS A 105 -4.04 -9.22 10.89
C LYS A 105 -2.71 -8.91 10.21
N LEU A 106 -2.63 -7.83 9.45
CA LEU A 106 -1.39 -7.40 8.80
C LEU A 106 -0.29 -7.08 9.82
N CYS A 107 -0.60 -6.31 10.88
CA CYS A 107 0.36 -6.02 11.95
C CYS A 107 0.84 -7.28 12.65
N ARG A 108 -0.07 -8.22 12.97
CA ARG A 108 0.30 -9.51 13.57
C ARG A 108 1.25 -10.31 12.67
N ASN A 109 1.01 -10.33 11.37
CA ASN A 109 1.87 -11.04 10.43
C ASN A 109 3.26 -10.39 10.31
N ILE A 110 3.35 -9.06 10.36
CA ILE A 110 4.63 -8.34 10.40
C ILE A 110 5.39 -8.71 11.67
N GLN A 111 4.73 -8.67 12.83
CA GLN A 111 5.34 -9.02 14.11
C GLN A 111 5.84 -10.47 14.11
N LEU A 112 5.03 -11.42 13.65
CA LEU A 112 5.44 -12.82 13.55
C LEU A 112 6.63 -13.03 12.60
N SER A 113 6.68 -12.28 11.50
CA SER A 113 7.83 -12.31 10.58
C SER A 113 9.09 -11.77 11.25
N PHE A 114 8.95 -10.74 12.08
CA PHE A 114 10.06 -10.19 12.87
C PHE A 114 10.55 -11.20 13.93
N ASP A 115 9.62 -11.77 14.70
CA ASP A 115 9.92 -12.72 15.78
C ASP A 115 10.59 -14.01 15.27
N THR A 116 10.29 -14.41 14.03
CA THR A 116 10.91 -15.58 13.36
C THR A 116 12.20 -15.26 12.61
N GLY A 117 12.68 -14.00 12.65
CA GLY A 117 13.87 -13.56 11.92
C GLY A 117 13.69 -13.45 10.40
N ASN A 118 12.45 -13.53 9.89
CA ASN A 118 12.14 -13.39 8.47
C ASN A 118 12.08 -11.91 8.06
N ILE A 119 13.27 -11.30 7.88
CA ILE A 119 13.42 -9.89 7.45
C ILE A 119 12.71 -9.62 6.11
N GLY A 120 12.69 -10.61 5.20
CA GLY A 120 11.98 -10.50 3.93
C GLY A 120 10.46 -10.34 4.11
N GLY A 121 9.88 -11.12 5.02
CA GLY A 121 8.46 -11.02 5.39
C GLY A 121 8.11 -9.71 6.08
N VAL A 122 9.00 -9.18 6.92
CA VAL A 122 8.85 -7.84 7.52
C VAL A 122 8.81 -6.76 6.45
N HIS A 123 9.76 -6.76 5.51
CA HIS A 123 9.79 -5.78 4.42
C HIS A 123 8.55 -5.87 3.52
N GLU A 124 8.11 -7.09 3.18
CA GLU A 124 6.88 -7.30 2.40
C GLU A 124 5.64 -6.78 3.15
N GLY A 125 5.52 -7.08 4.44
CA GLY A 125 4.39 -6.65 5.27
C GLY A 125 4.35 -5.13 5.46
N ILE A 126 5.49 -4.49 5.71
CA ILE A 126 5.62 -3.02 5.73
C ILE A 126 5.22 -2.44 4.37
N GLY A 127 5.70 -3.04 3.28
CA GLY A 127 5.32 -2.66 1.91
C GLY A 127 3.80 -2.72 1.67
N LYS A 128 3.12 -3.74 2.20
CA LYS A 128 1.65 -3.89 2.16
C LYS A 128 0.92 -2.86 3.03
N ALA A 129 1.50 -2.43 4.15
CA ALA A 129 0.87 -1.49 5.09
C ALA A 129 0.88 -0.04 4.59
N PHE A 130 1.99 0.39 4.00
CA PHE A 130 2.22 1.80 3.69
C PHE A 130 2.02 2.19 2.23
N SER A 131 1.88 1.26 1.29
CA SER A 131 1.81 1.65 -0.13
C SER A 131 0.97 0.72 -0.98
N PRO A 132 0.19 1.26 -1.95
CA PRO A 132 -0.02 0.55 -3.20
C PRO A 132 1.38 0.37 -3.79
N THR A 133 1.92 -0.84 -3.72
CA THR A 133 3.29 -1.12 -4.17
C THR A 133 3.36 -0.92 -5.68
N ILE A 134 3.51 0.32 -6.14
CA ILE A 134 3.86 0.63 -7.52
C ILE A 134 5.32 0.21 -7.64
N LYS A 135 5.54 -1.04 -8.03
CA LYS A 135 6.86 -1.54 -8.42
C LYS A 135 7.26 -0.76 -9.68
N LYS A 136 7.89 0.40 -9.51
CA LYS A 136 8.65 1.05 -10.58
C LYS A 136 9.98 0.32 -10.68
N THR A 137 9.98 -0.83 -11.35
CA THR A 137 11.23 -1.51 -11.67
C THR A 137 11.82 -0.78 -12.86
N ALA A 138 12.84 0.05 -12.63
CA ALA A 138 13.68 0.56 -13.69
C ALA A 138 14.50 -0.62 -14.25
N PRO A 139 14.48 -0.87 -15.58
CA PRO A 139 15.27 -1.96 -16.15
C PRO A 139 16.76 -1.68 -15.96
N LEU A 140 17.53 -2.67 -15.48
CA LEU A 140 18.99 -2.54 -15.45
C LEU A 140 19.53 -2.49 -16.88
N LYS A 141 20.53 -1.63 -17.09
CA LYS A 141 21.17 -1.48 -18.38
C LYS A 141 22.63 -1.96 -18.34
N THR A 142 23.09 -2.51 -19.46
CA THR A 142 24.53 -2.72 -19.72
C THR A 142 25.27 -1.38 -19.75
N LYS A 143 26.61 -1.40 -19.73
CA LYS A 143 27.42 -0.18 -19.95
C LYS A 143 27.12 0.50 -21.29
N THR A 144 26.71 -0.28 -22.29
CA THR A 144 26.31 0.19 -23.62
C THR A 144 24.88 0.74 -23.69
N GLY A 145 24.11 0.66 -22.59
CA GLY A 145 22.77 1.23 -22.49
C GLY A 145 21.62 0.27 -22.85
N GLU A 146 21.90 -0.99 -23.17
CA GLU A 146 20.90 -2.00 -23.50
C GLU A 146 20.22 -2.55 -22.25
N VAL A 147 18.90 -2.79 -22.33
CA VAL A 147 18.13 -3.32 -21.20
C VAL A 147 18.41 -4.80 -20.98
N LEU A 148 18.84 -5.15 -19.77
CA LEU A 148 19.07 -6.52 -19.35
C LEU A 148 17.77 -7.17 -18.87
N ILE A 149 17.33 -8.21 -19.57
CA ILE A 149 16.12 -8.99 -19.23
C ILE A 149 16.48 -10.24 -18.42
N ASP A 150 17.66 -10.82 -18.65
CA ASP A 150 18.10 -12.05 -17.97
C ASP A 150 18.55 -11.79 -16.52
N ARG A 151 18.02 -12.58 -15.59
CA ARG A 151 18.25 -12.42 -14.14
C ARG A 151 19.71 -12.68 -13.75
N LYS A 152 20.38 -13.64 -14.42
CA LYS A 152 21.78 -13.94 -14.13
C LYS A 152 22.67 -12.77 -14.55
N LYS A 153 22.51 -12.28 -15.78
CA LYS A 153 23.20 -11.08 -16.28
C LYS A 153 22.90 -9.81 -15.47
N GLN A 154 21.66 -9.65 -14.98
CA GLN A 154 21.34 -8.54 -14.08
C GLN A 154 22.16 -8.60 -12.79
N MET A 155 22.32 -9.78 -12.20
CA MET A 155 23.12 -9.95 -10.98
C MET A 155 24.60 -9.69 -11.23
N GLU A 156 25.15 -10.20 -12.33
CA GLU A 156 26.53 -9.91 -12.75
C GLU A 156 26.74 -8.40 -12.94
N ARG A 157 25.80 -7.72 -13.61
CA ARG A 157 25.84 -6.26 -13.79
C ARG A 157 25.77 -5.48 -12.47
N TRP A 158 24.98 -5.95 -11.51
CA TRP A 158 24.93 -5.37 -10.16
C TRP A 158 26.26 -5.47 -9.44
N VAL A 159 26.93 -6.63 -9.53
CA VAL A 159 28.26 -6.84 -8.94
C VAL A 159 29.28 -5.91 -9.58
N GLU A 160 29.30 -5.80 -10.91
CA GLU A 160 30.19 -4.86 -11.61
C GLU A 160 29.99 -3.41 -11.16
N LEU A 161 28.72 -2.95 -11.14
CA LEU A 161 28.39 -1.58 -10.75
C LEU A 161 28.80 -1.27 -9.32
N TYR A 162 28.57 -2.22 -8.41
CA TYR A 162 28.93 -2.09 -7.00
C TYR A 162 30.45 -2.03 -6.82
N LEU A 163 31.19 -2.92 -7.47
CA LEU A 163 32.65 -2.90 -7.44
C LEU A 163 33.22 -1.61 -8.03
N GLU A 164 32.68 -1.13 -9.15
CA GLU A 164 33.09 0.14 -9.77
C GLU A 164 32.84 1.33 -8.83
N LEU A 165 31.68 1.37 -8.15
CA LEU A 165 31.37 2.37 -7.14
C LEU A 165 32.34 2.31 -5.95
N CYS A 166 32.59 1.12 -5.40
CA CYS A 166 33.50 0.96 -4.27
C CYS A 166 34.97 1.19 -4.62
N SER A 167 35.35 0.95 -5.87
CA SER A 167 36.73 1.16 -6.36
C SER A 167 36.96 2.60 -6.84
N SER A 168 35.90 3.37 -7.09
CA SER A 168 36.02 4.77 -7.48
C SER A 168 36.57 5.57 -6.30
N GLN A 169 37.75 6.15 -6.49
CA GLN A 169 38.41 6.95 -5.48
C GLN A 169 37.63 8.25 -5.33
N ASN A 170 36.87 8.37 -4.25
CA ASN A 170 36.13 9.59 -3.92
C ASN A 170 37.16 10.64 -3.52
N VAL A 171 37.66 11.41 -4.49
CA VAL A 171 38.54 12.56 -4.23
C VAL A 171 37.68 13.66 -3.64
N VAL A 172 37.44 13.58 -2.33
CA VAL A 172 36.85 14.69 -1.58
C VAL A 172 37.91 15.77 -1.53
N THR A 173 37.68 16.88 -2.22
CA THR A 173 38.60 18.02 -2.24
C THR A 173 38.59 18.71 -0.87
N ASP A 174 39.72 19.30 -0.46
CA ASP A 174 39.82 20.05 0.80
C ASP A 174 38.77 21.18 0.87
N ILE A 175 38.41 21.76 -0.28
CA ILE A 175 37.32 22.74 -0.42
C ILE A 175 35.97 22.17 0.07
N ALA A 176 35.70 20.88 -0.16
CA ALA A 176 34.46 20.25 0.30
C ALA A 176 34.47 20.06 1.82
N PHE A 177 35.64 19.81 2.43
CA PHE A 177 35.78 19.78 3.89
C PHE A 177 35.65 21.19 4.49
N ASP A 178 36.27 22.20 3.87
CA ASP A 178 36.17 23.60 4.29
C ASP A 178 34.73 24.16 4.15
N ALA A 179 33.96 23.63 3.20
CA ALA A 179 32.55 23.97 3.02
C ALA A 179 31.63 23.35 4.10
N ILE A 180 32.09 22.32 4.81
CA ILE A 180 31.36 21.76 5.96
C ILE A 180 31.53 22.74 7.12
N LYS A 181 30.51 23.57 7.33
CA LYS A 181 30.47 24.49 8.47
C LYS A 181 30.56 23.69 9.78
N ALA A 182 31.70 23.77 10.44
CA ALA A 182 31.87 23.25 11.78
C ALA A 182 30.81 23.90 12.69
N LEU A 183 29.92 23.08 13.24
CA LEU A 183 29.01 23.54 14.28
C LEU A 183 29.83 23.85 15.53
N PRO A 184 29.47 24.89 16.30
CA PRO A 184 30.09 25.14 17.59
C PRO A 184 30.01 23.87 18.44
N THR A 185 31.13 23.52 19.08
CA THR A 185 31.16 22.44 20.07
C THR A 185 30.16 22.76 21.18
N LEU A 186 29.10 21.94 21.29
CA LEU A 186 28.07 22.09 22.30
C LEU A 186 28.59 21.58 23.65
N GLY A 187 29.40 22.40 24.32
CA GLY A 187 29.98 22.08 25.64
C GLY A 187 28.94 21.86 26.75
N THR A 188 27.67 22.15 26.50
CA THR A 188 26.55 21.86 27.41
C THR A 188 26.38 20.37 27.70
N LEU A 189 26.80 19.48 26.77
CA LEU A 189 26.76 18.02 26.96
C LEU A 189 27.98 17.47 27.70
N ASP A 190 29.13 18.15 27.58
CA ASP A 190 30.38 17.77 28.27
C ASP A 190 30.42 18.29 29.73
N GLN A 191 29.50 19.17 30.09
CA GLN A 191 29.27 19.54 31.48
C GLN A 191 28.62 18.36 32.20
N MET A 192 29.35 17.79 33.17
CA MET A 192 28.77 16.82 34.10
C MET A 192 27.56 17.47 34.77
N SER A 193 26.36 16.96 34.48
CA SER A 193 25.11 17.53 35.02
C SER A 193 25.21 17.61 36.54
N LEU A 194 25.08 18.82 37.08
CA LEU A 194 25.15 19.06 38.52
C LEU A 194 24.03 18.24 39.20
N GLY A 195 24.34 17.48 40.24
CA GLY A 195 23.40 16.54 40.88
C GLY A 195 22.05 17.15 41.33
N ALA A 196 21.99 18.48 41.47
CA ALA A 196 20.76 19.23 41.71
C ALA A 196 19.79 19.18 40.51
N GLU A 197 20.26 19.25 39.26
CA GLU A 197 19.43 19.19 38.06
C GLU A 197 18.83 17.79 37.86
N ILE A 198 19.60 16.74 38.17
CA ILE A 198 19.11 15.35 38.21
C ILE A 198 18.01 15.21 39.27
N SER A 199 18.20 15.79 40.46
CA SER A 199 17.21 15.72 41.55
C SER A 199 15.90 16.43 41.18
N VAL A 200 15.98 17.57 40.49
CA VAL A 200 14.81 18.29 39.97
C VAL A 200 14.10 17.49 38.88
N ALA A 201 14.84 16.88 37.96
CA ALA A 201 14.27 16.04 36.90
C ALA A 201 13.57 14.78 37.46
N ILE A 202 14.15 14.14 38.48
CA ILE A 202 13.53 13.01 39.19
C ILE A 202 12.24 13.45 39.89
N GLY A 203 12.26 14.59 40.59
CA GLY A 203 11.06 15.16 41.22
C GLY A 203 9.95 15.49 40.21
N ALA A 204 10.30 15.99 39.02
CA ALA A 204 9.34 16.25 37.95
C ALA A 204 8.75 14.96 37.34
N LEU A 205 9.51 13.86 37.32
CA LEU A 205 9.03 12.55 36.87
C LEU A 205 8.02 11.91 37.84
N ALA A 206 8.18 12.15 39.15
CA ALA A 206 7.33 11.56 40.18
C ALA A 206 5.86 12.01 40.08
N GLY A 207 5.58 13.17 39.48
CA GLY A 207 4.22 13.71 39.37
C GLY A 207 3.38 13.18 38.19
N VAL A 208 3.97 12.52 37.19
CA VAL A 208 3.31 12.31 35.88
C VAL A 208 3.35 10.86 35.37
N ARG A 209 3.78 9.86 36.15
CA ARG A 209 3.90 8.47 35.64
C ARG A 209 2.87 7.46 36.19
N ALA A 210 2.20 6.78 35.25
CA ALA A 210 1.67 5.45 35.42
C ALA A 210 2.81 4.40 35.27
N ALA A 211 2.68 3.25 35.93
CA ALA A 211 3.69 2.19 35.93
C ALA A 211 3.99 1.68 34.52
N GLY A 212 5.29 1.62 34.16
CA GLY A 212 5.76 0.92 32.96
C GLY A 212 5.66 -0.59 33.11
N GLY A 213 5.65 -1.34 32.00
CA GLY A 213 5.53 -2.80 31.97
C GLY A 213 6.77 -3.57 32.47
N ASP A 214 7.75 -2.86 33.00
CA ASP A 214 9.11 -3.30 33.29
C ASP A 214 9.25 -3.87 34.71
N GLY A 215 8.18 -3.81 35.53
CA GLY A 215 8.12 -4.46 36.84
C GLY A 215 9.00 -3.83 37.94
N ILE A 216 9.61 -2.67 37.69
CA ILE A 216 10.39 -1.94 38.70
C ILE A 216 9.43 -1.15 39.61
N PRO A 217 9.39 -1.43 40.93
CA PRO A 217 8.54 -0.70 41.86
C PRO A 217 9.05 0.73 42.04
N LEU A 218 8.12 1.68 42.05
CA LEU A 218 8.38 3.09 42.35
C LEU A 218 8.52 3.21 43.88
N GLY A 219 9.76 3.31 44.36
CA GLY A 219 10.09 3.66 45.74
C GLY A 219 10.02 5.16 45.97
#